data_AF-A0A7S0N0T4-F1
#
_entry.id   AF-A0A7S0N0T4-F1
#
_cell.length_a   1.000
_cell.length_b   1.000
_cell.length_c   1.000
_cell.angle_alpha   90.00
_cell.angle_beta   90.00
_cell.angle_gamma   90.00
#
_symmetry.space_group_name_H-M   'P 1'
#
loop_
_entity.id
_entity.type
_entity.pdbx_description
1 polymer ?
#
loop_
_entity_poly.entity_id
_entity_poly.type
_entity_poly.pdbx_seq_one_letter_code
_entity_poly.pdbx_strand_id
1 'polypeptide(L)'
;GAPAADPAARGSRRPYDINSERDRKELVEIVLHAADLSAQAFCPATAYNFGRRVLAEFHAQYVEELRLAVAPSGFMKDLDKPLQQAKTQLGYLNYVLLPLWEGLCALCPELQPRLDAVEQRIAEIDFDAPEDWAGLAADLQPPSSEDLLLLPAKTPMQERERKRMSVGSIEIASRRRNSVSAPLIHTRTPSPASVAGSGGAGLPSIDGEGEEGSGDDEGLDDDDGEGG
;
A
#
# COMPACT_ATOMS: atom_id res chain seq x y z
N GLY A 1 -32.90 38.41 -2.44
CA GLY A 1 -32.32 37.23 -3.09
C GLY A 1 -30.90 37.09 -2.64
N ALA A 2 -30.51 35.95 -2.08
CA ALA A 2 -29.12 35.68 -1.74
C ALA A 2 -28.30 35.61 -3.05
N PRO A 3 -27.11 36.22 -3.12
CA PRO A 3 -26.28 36.12 -4.31
C PRO A 3 -25.81 34.68 -4.51
N ALA A 4 -25.88 34.22 -5.75
CA ALA A 4 -25.41 32.90 -6.16
C ALA A 4 -23.91 32.79 -5.91
N ALA A 5 -23.50 31.71 -5.22
CA ALA A 5 -22.10 31.40 -4.97
C ALA A 5 -21.37 31.15 -6.30
N ASP A 6 -20.26 31.86 -6.50
CA ASP A 6 -19.38 31.71 -7.66
C ASP A 6 -18.76 30.30 -7.67
N PRO A 7 -18.98 29.50 -8.73
CA PRO A 7 -18.39 28.16 -8.86
C PRO A 7 -16.86 28.17 -8.99
N ALA A 8 -16.21 29.32 -9.26
CA ALA A 8 -14.76 29.46 -9.34
C ALA A 8 -14.06 29.57 -7.96
N ALA A 9 -14.80 29.73 -6.86
CA ALA A 9 -14.23 29.90 -5.52
C ALA A 9 -13.74 28.59 -4.87
N ARG A 10 -13.95 27.43 -5.50
CA ARG A 10 -13.36 26.15 -5.06
C ARG A 10 -11.93 26.03 -5.59
N GLY A 11 -10.95 26.68 -4.96
CA GLY A 11 -9.56 26.35 -5.28
C GLY A 11 -8.47 27.37 -5.01
N SER A 12 -8.73 28.50 -4.36
CA SER A 12 -7.60 29.26 -3.81
C SER A 12 -7.14 28.57 -2.52
N ARG A 13 -6.08 27.76 -2.61
CA ARG A 13 -5.34 27.29 -1.43
C ARG A 13 -4.80 28.52 -0.72
N ARG A 14 -5.52 28.98 0.31
CA ARG A 14 -4.99 30.04 1.18
C ARG A 14 -3.78 29.49 1.93
N PRO A 15 -2.68 30.24 2.07
CA PRO A 15 -1.53 29.80 2.85
C PRO A 15 -1.92 29.62 4.32
N TYR A 16 -1.27 28.68 5.00
CA TYR A 16 -1.41 28.49 6.45
C TYR A 16 -0.95 29.74 7.20
N ASP A 17 -1.76 30.23 8.13
CA ASP A 17 -1.41 31.32 9.04
C ASP A 17 -1.28 30.83 10.49
N ILE A 18 -0.06 30.85 11.04
CA ILE A 18 0.20 30.44 12.42
C ILE A 18 -0.56 31.28 13.46
N ASN A 19 -0.92 32.52 13.13
CA ASN A 19 -1.67 33.39 14.04
C ASN A 19 -3.18 33.11 14.00
N SER A 20 -3.68 32.44 12.96
CA SER A 20 -5.07 31.98 12.86
C SER A 20 -5.31 30.80 13.80
N GLU A 21 -6.20 30.99 14.78
CA GLU A 21 -6.62 29.91 15.70
C GLU A 21 -7.23 28.72 14.95
N ARG A 22 -8.00 29.02 13.91
CA ARG A 22 -8.60 28.00 13.04
C ARG A 22 -7.53 27.15 12.37
N ASP A 23 -6.52 27.77 11.78
CA ASP A 23 -5.48 27.07 11.04
C ASP A 23 -4.65 26.20 12.00
N ARG A 24 -4.30 26.71 13.19
CA ARG A 24 -3.64 25.92 14.23
C ARG A 24 -4.47 24.71 14.65
N LYS A 25 -5.78 24.87 14.81
CA LYS A 25 -6.69 23.77 15.15
C LYS A 25 -6.74 22.72 14.04
N GLU A 26 -6.91 23.14 12.78
CA GLU A 26 -6.90 22.24 11.62
C GLU A 26 -5.57 21.46 11.54
N LEU A 27 -4.43 22.12 11.81
CA LEU A 27 -3.13 21.44 11.87
C LEU A 27 -3.07 20.38 12.98
N VAL A 28 -3.51 20.70 14.20
CA VAL A 28 -3.55 19.75 15.32
C VAL A 28 -4.44 18.56 15.01
N GLU A 29 -5.61 18.80 14.41
CA GLU A 29 -6.51 17.73 13.97
C GLU A 29 -5.80 16.83 12.97
N ILE A 30 -5.17 17.36 11.92
CA ILE A 30 -4.46 16.55 10.92
C ILE A 30 -3.30 15.76 11.55
N VAL A 31 -2.53 16.36 12.45
CA VAL A 31 -1.44 15.66 13.16
C VAL A 31 -1.99 14.51 14.01
N LEU A 32 -3.13 14.71 14.67
CA LEU A 32 -3.78 13.64 15.44
C LEU A 32 -4.26 12.49 14.54
N HIS A 33 -4.86 12.79 13.39
CA HIS A 33 -5.26 11.76 12.42
C HIS A 33 -4.04 11.01 11.87
N ALA A 34 -2.95 11.71 11.58
CA ALA A 34 -1.73 11.07 11.13
C ALA A 34 -1.12 10.17 12.19
N ALA A 35 -1.14 10.56 13.46
CA ALA A 35 -0.71 9.72 14.56
C ALA A 35 -1.55 8.44 14.65
N ASP A 36 -2.88 8.55 14.60
CA ASP A 36 -3.83 7.43 14.64
C ASP A 36 -3.61 6.42 13.49
N LEU A 37 -3.30 6.93 12.30
CA LEU A 37 -3.17 6.14 11.07
C LEU A 37 -1.71 5.84 10.68
N SER A 38 -0.76 6.13 11.56
CA SER A 38 0.68 6.15 11.21
C SER A 38 1.32 4.78 11.02
N ALA A 39 0.73 3.70 11.54
CA ALA A 39 1.35 2.39 11.61
C ALA A 39 1.88 1.87 10.26
N GLN A 40 1.14 2.10 9.17
CA GLN A 40 1.52 1.69 7.81
C GLN A 40 2.64 2.53 7.19
N ALA A 41 3.01 3.66 7.81
CA ALA A 41 4.11 4.53 7.40
C ALA A 41 5.42 4.25 8.18
N PHE A 42 5.45 3.19 8.99
CA PHE A 42 6.63 2.72 9.70
C PHE A 42 7.28 1.50 9.03
N CYS A 43 8.23 0.86 9.71
CA CYS A 43 8.93 -0.30 9.19
C CYS A 43 7.95 -1.45 8.85
N PRO A 44 8.32 -2.34 7.89
CA PRO A 44 7.43 -3.40 7.41
C PRO A 44 6.82 -4.26 8.52
N ALA A 45 7.62 -4.62 9.53
CA ALA A 45 7.14 -5.43 10.65
C ALA A 45 5.96 -4.78 11.41
N THR A 46 6.04 -3.47 11.67
CA THR A 46 4.97 -2.72 12.34
C THR A 46 3.75 -2.59 11.45
N ALA A 47 3.97 -2.21 10.18
CA ALA A 47 2.92 -2.06 9.18
C ALA A 47 2.12 -3.36 9.01
N TYR A 48 2.80 -4.48 8.74
CA TYR A 48 2.13 -5.77 8.53
C TYR A 48 1.45 -6.30 9.80
N ASN A 49 2.03 -6.10 10.99
CA ASN A 49 1.35 -6.49 12.22
C ASN A 49 0.05 -5.70 12.42
N PHE A 50 0.11 -4.38 12.27
CA PHE A 50 -1.06 -3.52 12.39
C PHE A 50 -2.12 -3.86 11.34
N GLY A 51 -1.74 -3.95 10.06
CA GLY A 51 -2.64 -4.28 8.96
C GLY A 51 -3.37 -5.59 9.16
N ARG A 52 -2.67 -6.64 9.60
CA ARG A 52 -3.28 -7.95 9.91
C ARG A 52 -4.29 -7.87 11.05
N ARG A 53 -3.99 -7.12 12.11
CA ARG A 53 -4.91 -6.93 13.25
C ARG A 53 -6.18 -6.19 12.83
N VAL A 54 -6.05 -5.14 12.02
CA VAL A 54 -7.21 -4.40 11.47
C VAL A 54 -8.06 -5.30 10.56
N LEU A 55 -7.43 -6.11 9.71
CA LEU A 55 -8.17 -7.08 8.88
C LEU A 55 -8.92 -8.12 9.73
N ALA A 56 -8.29 -8.61 10.80
CA ALA A 56 -8.93 -9.54 11.73
C ALA A 56 -10.12 -8.90 12.46
N GLU A 57 -10.00 -7.63 12.86
CA GLU A 57 -11.10 -6.87 13.47
C GLU A 57 -12.27 -6.68 12.51
N PHE A 58 -12.01 -6.25 11.27
CA PHE A 58 -13.05 -6.13 10.24
C PHE A 58 -13.72 -7.46 9.92
N HIS A 59 -12.96 -8.54 9.88
CA HIS A 59 -13.50 -9.87 9.65
C HIS A 59 -14.38 -10.33 10.82
N ALA A 60 -13.95 -10.12 12.06
CA ALA A 60 -14.74 -10.41 13.24
C ALA A 60 -16.03 -9.58 13.28
N GLN A 61 -15.94 -8.28 12.95
CA GLN A 61 -17.09 -7.40 12.83
C GLN A 61 -18.06 -7.89 11.74
N TYR A 62 -17.56 -8.30 10.57
CA TYR A 62 -18.39 -8.86 9.51
C TYR A 62 -19.18 -10.07 10.00
N VAL A 63 -18.53 -11.03 10.67
CA VAL A 63 -19.18 -12.22 11.23
C VAL A 63 -20.24 -11.85 12.26
N GLU A 64 -19.97 -10.89 13.14
CA GLU A 64 -20.94 -10.46 14.15
C GLU A 64 -22.13 -9.70 13.54
N GLU A 65 -21.89 -8.84 12.55
CA GLU A 65 -22.95 -8.15 11.81
C GLU A 65 -23.88 -9.16 11.11
N LEU A 66 -23.33 -10.25 10.57
CA LEU A 66 -24.14 -11.37 10.07
C LEU A 66 -25.03 -11.98 11.15
N ARG A 67 -24.47 -12.27 12.33
CA ARG A 67 -25.21 -12.87 13.45
C ARG A 67 -26.35 -11.99 13.95
N LEU A 68 -26.13 -10.69 13.94
CA LEU A 68 -27.12 -9.69 14.31
C LEU A 68 -28.12 -9.37 13.18
N ALA A 69 -28.02 -10.04 12.03
CA ALA A 69 -28.80 -9.77 10.82
C ALA A 69 -28.73 -8.30 10.36
N VAL A 70 -27.61 -7.63 10.65
CA VAL A 70 -27.29 -6.29 10.17
C VAL A 70 -26.56 -6.43 8.83
N ALA A 71 -26.84 -5.53 7.88
CA ALA A 71 -26.20 -5.57 6.57
C ALA A 71 -24.72 -5.15 6.69
N PRO A 72 -23.75 -6.06 6.46
CA PRO A 72 -22.36 -5.71 6.69
C PRO A 72 -21.78 -4.80 5.61
N SER A 73 -20.74 -4.06 5.97
CA SER A 73 -20.02 -3.22 5.01
C SER A 73 -19.28 -4.07 3.97
N GLY A 74 -19.36 -3.67 2.70
CA GLY A 74 -18.87 -4.47 1.58
C GLY A 74 -17.35 -4.74 1.58
N PHE A 75 -16.54 -3.87 2.18
CA PHE A 75 -15.08 -4.05 2.25
C PHE A 75 -14.66 -5.09 3.30
N MET A 76 -15.52 -5.39 4.28
CA MET A 76 -15.26 -6.38 5.33
C MET A 76 -15.60 -7.81 4.88
N LYS A 77 -16.27 -7.94 3.73
CA LYS A 77 -16.69 -9.22 3.18
C LYS A 77 -15.51 -9.98 2.60
N ASP A 78 -15.53 -11.30 2.75
CA ASP A 78 -14.59 -12.25 2.13
C ASP A 78 -13.12 -11.97 2.52
N LEU A 79 -12.86 -11.38 3.70
CA LEU A 79 -11.51 -11.10 4.19
C LEU A 79 -10.72 -12.38 4.53
N ASP A 80 -11.35 -13.55 4.55
CA ASP A 80 -10.69 -14.85 4.53
C ASP A 80 -9.92 -15.13 3.21
N LYS A 81 -10.12 -14.31 2.16
CA LYS A 81 -9.49 -14.50 0.85
C LYS A 81 -8.34 -13.51 0.62
N PRO A 82 -7.14 -13.97 0.19
CA PRO A 82 -5.98 -13.11 -0.03
C PRO A 82 -6.23 -11.90 -0.93
N LEU A 83 -6.86 -12.11 -2.09
CA LEU A 83 -7.16 -11.04 -3.05
C LEU A 83 -8.03 -9.93 -2.43
N GLN A 84 -8.94 -10.28 -1.54
CA GLN A 84 -9.85 -9.32 -0.92
C GLN A 84 -9.16 -8.53 0.20
N GLN A 85 -8.27 -9.17 0.96
CA GLN A 85 -7.39 -8.46 1.91
C GLN A 85 -6.50 -7.45 1.17
N ALA A 86 -5.85 -7.89 0.08
CA ALA A 86 -4.99 -7.06 -0.76
C ALA A 86 -5.75 -5.83 -1.32
N LYS A 87 -6.97 -6.04 -1.84
CA LYS A 87 -7.83 -4.93 -2.32
C LYS A 87 -8.21 -3.95 -1.22
N THR A 88 -8.59 -4.46 -0.05
CA THR A 88 -9.01 -3.63 1.09
C THR A 88 -7.84 -2.75 1.56
N GLN A 89 -6.65 -3.35 1.68
CA GLN A 89 -5.43 -2.67 2.10
C GLN A 89 -4.96 -1.67 1.05
N LEU A 90 -4.91 -2.06 -0.23
CA LEU A 90 -4.54 -1.13 -1.31
C LEU A 90 -5.53 0.06 -1.41
N GLY A 91 -6.82 -0.19 -1.18
CA GLY A 91 -7.83 0.87 -1.12
C GLY A 91 -7.56 1.84 0.02
N TYR A 92 -7.31 1.33 1.23
CA TYR A 92 -6.96 2.16 2.38
C TYR A 92 -5.68 3.00 2.14
N LEU A 93 -4.62 2.37 1.63
CA LEU A 93 -3.36 3.05 1.34
C LEU A 93 -3.55 4.19 0.31
N ASN A 94 -4.23 3.93 -0.81
CA ASN A 94 -4.39 4.93 -1.88
C ASN A 94 -5.38 6.05 -1.54
N TYR A 95 -6.48 5.74 -0.84
CA TYR A 95 -7.57 6.71 -0.66
C TYR A 95 -7.55 7.40 0.70
N VAL A 96 -6.78 6.89 1.67
CA VAL A 96 -6.69 7.48 3.02
C VAL A 96 -5.27 7.92 3.32
N LEU A 97 -4.30 7.00 3.29
CA LEU A 97 -2.96 7.32 3.75
C LEU A 97 -2.17 8.18 2.77
N LEU A 98 -2.16 7.83 1.49
CA LEU A 98 -1.36 8.55 0.50
C LEU A 98 -1.73 10.05 0.47
N PRO A 99 -3.01 10.45 0.37
CA PRO A 99 -3.37 11.88 0.41
C PRO A 99 -3.04 12.57 1.74
N LEU A 100 -3.14 11.84 2.87
CA LEU A 100 -2.80 12.37 4.19
C LEU A 100 -1.30 12.70 4.29
N TRP A 101 -0.44 11.76 3.89
CA TRP A 101 1.01 11.92 3.96
C TRP A 101 1.54 12.88 2.89
N GLU A 102 0.99 12.89 1.67
CA GLU A 102 1.29 13.93 0.67
C GLU A 102 0.98 15.34 1.20
N GLY A 103 -0.19 15.50 1.83
CA GLY A 103 -0.60 16.76 2.43
C GLY A 103 0.34 17.22 3.55
N LEU A 104 0.79 16.28 4.39
CA LEU A 104 1.71 16.56 5.49
C LEU A 104 3.14 16.84 5.02
N CYS A 105 3.66 16.09 4.05
CA CYS A 105 4.98 16.34 3.45
C CYS A 105 5.05 17.71 2.77
N ALA A 106 3.94 18.19 2.20
CA ALA A 106 3.87 19.54 1.65
C ALA A 106 3.99 20.64 2.72
N LEU A 107 3.68 20.35 3.99
CA LEU A 107 3.81 21.26 5.13
C LEU A 107 5.14 21.07 5.89
N CYS A 108 5.61 19.83 5.99
CA CYS A 108 6.80 19.42 6.72
C CYS A 108 7.57 18.39 5.87
N PRO A 109 8.49 18.84 4.99
CA PRO A 109 9.24 17.97 4.09
C PRO A 109 10.05 16.87 4.81
N GLU A 110 10.37 17.06 6.09
CA GLU A 110 11.05 16.10 6.95
C GLU A 110 10.24 14.80 7.14
N LEU A 111 8.93 14.81 6.84
CA LEU A 111 8.08 13.63 6.87
C LEU A 111 8.17 12.76 5.61
N GLN A 112 8.96 13.16 4.60
CA GLN A 112 9.11 12.40 3.34
C GLN A 112 9.36 10.89 3.55
N PRO A 113 10.20 10.43 4.51
CA PRO A 113 10.39 9.00 4.74
C PRO A 113 9.11 8.22 5.11
N ARG A 114 8.08 8.91 5.65
CA ARG A 114 6.76 8.31 5.95
C ARG A 114 5.94 8.12 4.69
N LEU A 115 5.99 9.10 3.78
CA LEU A 115 5.35 9.00 2.48
C LEU A 115 6.00 7.89 1.63
N ASP A 116 7.34 7.85 1.57
CA ASP A 116 8.09 6.81 0.86
C ASP A 116 7.73 5.40 1.37
N ALA A 117 7.57 5.24 2.69
CA ALA A 117 7.15 3.97 3.27
C ALA A 117 5.74 3.56 2.81
N VAL A 118 4.79 4.50 2.75
CA VAL A 118 3.43 4.23 2.25
C VAL A 118 3.46 3.83 0.77
N GLU A 119 4.22 4.54 -0.06
CA GLU A 119 4.40 4.21 -1.48
C GLU A 119 5.02 2.82 -1.67
N GLN A 120 6.00 2.46 -0.83
CA GLN A 120 6.59 1.13 -0.84
C GLN A 120 5.56 0.06 -0.49
N ARG A 121 4.71 0.27 0.54
CA ARG A 121 3.62 -0.67 0.89
C ARG A 121 2.61 -0.82 -0.25
N ILE A 122 2.32 0.26 -0.98
CA ILE A 122 1.45 0.21 -2.17
C ILE A 122 2.09 -0.66 -3.26
N ALA A 123 3.39 -0.47 -3.53
CA ALA A 123 4.11 -1.20 -4.57
C ALA A 123 4.29 -2.71 -4.26
N GLU A 124 4.23 -3.11 -2.99
CA GLU A 124 4.33 -4.51 -2.56
C GLU A 124 3.07 -5.34 -2.85
N ILE A 125 1.92 -4.72 -3.09
CA ILE A 125 0.66 -5.43 -3.29
C ILE A 125 0.54 -5.85 -4.76
N ASP A 126 0.81 -7.13 -5.04
CA ASP A 126 0.57 -7.77 -6.33
C ASP A 126 -0.78 -8.49 -6.34
N PHE A 127 -1.64 -8.16 -7.31
CA PHE A 127 -2.94 -8.82 -7.48
C PHE A 127 -2.87 -10.10 -8.31
N ASP A 128 -1.77 -10.34 -9.02
CA ASP A 128 -1.55 -11.59 -9.76
C ASP A 128 -1.02 -12.70 -8.83
N ALA A 129 -0.40 -12.34 -7.69
CA ALA A 129 0.08 -13.26 -6.65
C ALA A 129 -0.24 -12.77 -5.22
N PRO A 130 -1.53 -12.58 -4.85
CA PRO A 130 -1.92 -11.99 -3.57
C PRO A 130 -1.60 -12.86 -2.34
N GLU A 131 -1.42 -14.16 -2.52
CA GLU A 131 -0.99 -15.11 -1.49
C GLU A 131 0.45 -14.89 -1.00
N ASP A 132 1.31 -14.30 -1.83
CA ASP A 132 2.72 -14.05 -1.50
C ASP A 132 2.92 -12.73 -0.73
N TRP A 133 1.85 -11.95 -0.56
CA TRP A 133 1.92 -10.65 0.09
C TRP A 133 2.20 -10.78 1.60
N ALA A 134 3.31 -10.22 2.07
CA ALA A 134 3.76 -10.33 3.46
C ALA A 134 2.78 -9.73 4.50
N GLY A 135 1.87 -8.84 4.07
CA GLY A 135 0.83 -8.26 4.93
C GLY A 135 -0.41 -9.13 5.12
N LEU A 136 -0.44 -10.35 4.55
CA LEU A 136 -1.59 -11.24 4.59
C LEU A 136 -1.91 -11.74 6.00
N ALA A 137 -3.17 -11.62 6.41
CA ALA A 137 -3.74 -12.27 7.60
C ALA A 137 -4.17 -13.71 7.24
N ALA A 138 -3.20 -14.62 7.18
CA ALA A 138 -3.39 -16.00 6.71
C ALA A 138 -4.23 -16.89 7.67
N ASP A 139 -4.44 -16.45 8.90
CA ASP A 139 -5.13 -17.16 9.97
C ASP A 139 -6.66 -16.95 9.96
N LEU A 140 -7.18 -16.03 9.15
CA LEU A 140 -8.61 -15.74 9.07
C LEU A 140 -9.39 -16.95 8.52
N GLN A 141 -10.33 -17.44 9.33
CA GLN A 141 -11.22 -18.54 8.96
C GLN A 141 -12.48 -18.01 8.29
N PRO A 142 -13.03 -18.68 7.27
CA PRO A 142 -14.28 -18.27 6.66
C PRO A 142 -15.43 -18.30 7.69
N PRO A 143 -16.46 -17.44 7.54
CA PRO A 143 -17.67 -17.49 8.35
C PRO A 143 -18.32 -18.87 8.26
N SER A 144 -19.00 -19.30 9.33
CA SER A 144 -19.70 -20.59 9.32
C SER A 144 -20.88 -20.59 8.35
N SER A 145 -21.35 -21.78 7.96
CA SER A 145 -22.57 -21.89 7.14
C SER A 145 -23.79 -21.26 7.84
N GLU A 146 -23.86 -21.36 9.17
CA GLU A 146 -24.93 -20.75 9.97
C GLU A 146 -24.87 -19.22 9.90
N ASP A 147 -23.68 -18.63 10.03
CA ASP A 147 -23.50 -17.17 9.93
C ASP A 147 -23.93 -16.66 8.53
N LEU A 148 -23.61 -17.41 7.48
CA LEU A 148 -23.99 -17.04 6.10
C LEU A 148 -25.49 -17.15 5.83
N LEU A 149 -26.23 -17.99 6.57
CA LEU A 149 -27.69 -18.10 6.44
C LEU A 149 -28.43 -16.88 7.01
N LEU A 150 -27.77 -16.12 7.88
CA LEU A 150 -28.31 -14.90 8.48
C LEU A 150 -28.11 -13.65 7.60
N LEU A 151 -27.50 -13.82 6.42
CA LEU A 151 -27.37 -12.74 5.45
C LEU A 151 -28.76 -12.13 5.13
N PRO A 152 -28.95 -10.82 5.36
CA PRO A 152 -30.19 -10.18 4.96
C PRO A 152 -30.37 -10.32 3.43
N ALA A 153 -31.61 -10.54 3.01
CA ALA A 153 -31.93 -10.60 1.58
C ALA A 153 -31.39 -9.35 0.89
N LYS A 154 -30.64 -9.55 -0.21
CA LYS A 154 -30.04 -8.44 -0.95
C LYS A 154 -31.13 -7.45 -1.36
N THR A 155 -30.90 -6.18 -1.11
CA THR A 155 -31.81 -5.14 -1.58
C THR A 155 -31.79 -5.10 -3.12
N PRO A 156 -32.89 -4.67 -3.77
CA PRO A 156 -32.92 -4.51 -5.23
C PRO A 156 -31.81 -3.59 -5.78
N MET A 157 -31.32 -2.65 -4.96
CA MET A 157 -30.22 -1.75 -5.30
C MET A 157 -28.87 -2.49 -5.35
N GLN A 158 -28.56 -3.30 -4.33
CA GLN A 158 -27.35 -4.14 -4.29
C GLN A 158 -27.34 -5.17 -5.43
N GLU A 159 -28.51 -5.67 -5.82
CA GLU A 159 -28.64 -6.60 -6.94
C GLU A 159 -28.42 -5.91 -8.31
N ARG A 160 -28.91 -4.67 -8.46
CA ARG A 160 -28.64 -3.83 -9.64
C ARG A 160 -27.17 -3.47 -9.77
N GLU A 161 -26.50 -3.17 -8.66
CA GLU A 161 -25.08 -2.83 -8.64
C GLU A 161 -24.19 -4.04 -8.99
N ARG A 162 -24.53 -5.24 -8.48
CA ARG A 162 -23.87 -6.49 -8.90
C ARG A 162 -24.03 -6.76 -10.39
N LYS A 163 -25.21 -6.50 -10.96
CA LYS A 163 -25.44 -6.59 -12.41
C LYS A 163 -24.60 -5.57 -13.18
N ARG A 164 -24.43 -4.35 -12.68
CA ARG A 164 -23.57 -3.33 -13.31
C ARG A 164 -22.08 -3.71 -13.27
N MET A 165 -21.57 -4.18 -12.13
CA MET A 165 -20.17 -4.59 -12.00
C MET A 165 -19.84 -5.84 -12.82
N SER A 166 -20.77 -6.82 -12.90
CA SER A 166 -20.60 -8.00 -13.76
C SER A 166 -20.52 -7.66 -15.25
N VAL A 167 -21.16 -6.56 -15.69
CA VAL A 167 -21.13 -6.11 -17.09
C VAL A 167 -19.87 -5.28 -17.36
N GLY A 168 -19.42 -4.46 -16.39
CA GLY A 168 -18.19 -3.67 -16.50
C GLY A 168 -16.90 -4.52 -16.56
N SER A 169 -16.86 -5.66 -15.86
CA SER A 169 -15.72 -6.60 -15.95
C SER A 169 -15.56 -7.25 -17.33
N ILE A 170 -16.64 -7.39 -18.12
CA ILE A 170 -16.60 -7.95 -19.48
C ILE A 170 -16.03 -6.92 -20.48
N GLU A 171 -16.28 -5.62 -20.28
CA GLU A 171 -15.72 -4.56 -21.14
C GLU A 171 -14.22 -4.31 -20.89
N ILE A 172 -13.78 -4.35 -19.63
CA ILE A 172 -12.36 -4.12 -19.28
C ILE A 172 -11.49 -5.30 -19.78
N ALA A 173 -11.97 -6.54 -19.70
CA ALA A 173 -11.29 -7.71 -20.24
C ALA A 173 -11.24 -7.75 -21.79
N SER A 174 -12.12 -6.99 -22.45
CA SER A 174 -12.15 -6.90 -23.92
C SER A 174 -11.19 -5.81 -24.45
N ARG A 175 -10.91 -4.75 -23.68
CA ARG A 175 -9.93 -3.72 -24.07
C ARG A 175 -8.47 -4.15 -23.95
N ARG A 176 -8.12 -5.04 -23.01
CA ARG A 176 -6.74 -5.57 -22.89
C ARG A 176 -6.33 -6.54 -24.01
N ARG A 177 -7.28 -7.15 -24.74
CA ARG A 177 -6.97 -8.07 -25.85
C ARG A 177 -6.63 -7.38 -27.18
N ASN A 178 -6.93 -6.09 -27.35
CA ASN A 178 -6.74 -5.37 -28.62
C ASN A 178 -5.52 -4.42 -28.64
N SER A 179 -4.71 -4.34 -27.58
CA SER A 179 -3.55 -3.41 -27.54
C SER A 179 -2.17 -4.09 -27.62
N VAL A 180 -2.08 -5.30 -28.18
CA VAL A 180 -0.79 -5.89 -28.57
C VAL A 180 -0.65 -5.82 -30.08
N SER A 181 -0.14 -4.68 -30.56
CA SER A 181 0.54 -4.56 -31.84
C SER A 181 1.78 -3.70 -31.60
N ALA A 182 2.88 -4.36 -31.28
CA ALA A 182 4.19 -3.74 -31.13
C ALA A 182 4.79 -3.46 -32.52
N PRO A 183 5.45 -2.31 -32.75
CA PRO A 183 6.24 -2.10 -33.96
C PRO A 183 7.60 -2.81 -33.85
N LEU A 184 7.91 -3.53 -34.93
CA LEU A 184 9.13 -4.28 -35.18
C LEU A 184 10.34 -3.33 -35.28
N ILE A 185 11.24 -3.35 -34.30
CA ILE A 185 12.52 -2.61 -34.37
C ILE A 185 13.53 -3.44 -35.17
N HIS A 186 13.95 -2.91 -36.32
CA HIS A 186 14.99 -3.46 -37.18
C HIS A 186 16.36 -3.39 -36.49
N THR A 187 16.99 -4.55 -36.28
CA THR A 187 18.41 -4.64 -35.90
C THR A 187 19.28 -4.22 -37.08
N ARG A 188 20.05 -3.14 -36.92
CA ARG A 188 21.02 -2.69 -37.92
C ARG A 188 22.42 -3.16 -37.52
N THR A 189 22.95 -4.10 -38.29
CA THR A 189 24.34 -4.59 -38.26
C THR A 189 25.34 -3.47 -38.62
N PRO A 190 26.53 -3.40 -38.00
CA PRO A 190 27.65 -2.65 -38.55
C PRO A 190 28.62 -3.56 -39.33
N SER A 191 29.10 -3.06 -40.47
CA SER A 191 30.16 -3.63 -41.32
C SER A 191 31.33 -2.64 -41.38
N PRO A 192 32.58 -3.06 -41.65
CA PRO A 192 33.79 -2.46 -41.09
C PRO A 192 34.41 -1.37 -41.98
N ALA A 193 35.09 -0.42 -41.35
CA ALA A 193 36.07 0.44 -42.02
C ALA A 193 37.34 0.54 -41.15
N SER A 194 38.47 0.28 -41.79
CA SER A 194 39.80 0.19 -41.22
C SER A 194 40.55 1.52 -41.24
N VAL A 195 41.63 1.60 -40.44
CA VAL A 195 42.84 2.45 -40.62
C VAL A 195 42.60 3.93 -40.26
N ALA A 196 43.34 4.59 -39.34
CA ALA A 196 44.77 4.58 -39.06
C ALA A 196 45.07 5.19 -37.66
N GLY A 197 46.25 4.87 -37.11
CA GLY A 197 47.07 5.92 -36.47
C GLY A 197 47.38 5.83 -34.97
N SER A 198 48.45 5.11 -34.63
CA SER A 198 49.58 5.57 -33.80
C SER A 198 49.35 6.09 -32.37
N GLY A 199 49.92 5.37 -31.41
CA GLY A 199 50.84 6.00 -30.44
C GLY A 199 50.62 5.71 -28.96
N GLY A 200 51.56 4.97 -28.36
CA GLY A 200 52.17 5.41 -27.10
C GLY A 200 51.69 4.77 -25.78
N ALA A 201 52.46 3.75 -25.35
CA ALA A 201 53.08 3.59 -24.02
C ALA A 201 52.23 3.62 -22.73
N GLY A 202 52.43 2.61 -21.88
CA GLY A 202 52.39 2.78 -20.41
C GLY A 202 51.76 1.63 -19.61
N LEU A 203 52.54 0.57 -19.36
CA LEU A 203 52.45 -0.26 -18.14
C LEU A 203 53.00 0.56 -16.95
N PRO A 204 52.57 0.35 -15.69
CA PRO A 204 52.98 -0.85 -14.95
C PRO A 204 51.92 -1.50 -14.04
N SER A 205 52.22 -2.77 -13.75
CA SER A 205 51.71 -3.64 -12.69
C SER A 205 51.66 -2.98 -11.31
N ILE A 206 50.66 -3.37 -10.51
CA ILE A 206 50.86 -3.58 -9.07
C ILE A 206 50.20 -4.91 -8.68
N ASP A 207 51.00 -5.80 -8.12
CA ASP A 207 50.60 -6.97 -7.34
C ASP A 207 50.32 -6.51 -5.90
N GLY A 208 49.49 -7.26 -5.16
CA GLY A 208 49.25 -6.99 -3.74
C GLY A 208 48.27 -7.98 -3.11
N GLU A 209 48.83 -9.05 -2.56
CA GLU A 209 48.22 -10.15 -1.81
C GLU A 209 47.71 -9.74 -0.41
N GLY A 210 46.81 -10.57 0.14
CA GLY A 210 46.74 -10.91 1.58
C GLY A 210 46.04 -9.93 2.53
N GLU A 211 45.02 -10.37 3.25
CA GLU A 211 45.19 -11.10 4.52
C GLU A 211 43.84 -11.47 5.15
N GLU A 212 43.85 -12.63 5.80
CA GLU A 212 42.81 -13.24 6.58
C GLU A 212 42.66 -12.54 7.94
N GLY A 213 41.46 -12.55 8.51
CA GLY A 213 41.19 -12.01 9.83
C GLY A 213 40.02 -12.74 10.49
N SER A 214 40.30 -13.93 11.00
CA SER A 214 39.50 -14.70 11.96
C SER A 214 39.33 -13.93 13.28
N GLY A 215 38.11 -13.92 13.81
CA GLY A 215 37.81 -13.46 15.16
C GLY A 215 36.73 -14.33 15.77
N ASP A 216 37.15 -15.45 16.36
CA ASP A 216 36.42 -16.12 17.44
C ASP A 216 36.51 -15.23 18.68
N ASP A 217 35.40 -14.96 19.37
CA ASP A 217 35.45 -14.60 20.78
C ASP A 217 34.17 -15.04 21.51
N GLU A 218 34.37 -15.38 22.77
CA GLU A 218 33.76 -16.47 23.51
C GLU A 218 32.38 -16.19 24.10
N GLY A 219 31.72 -17.28 24.51
CA GLY A 219 30.44 -17.27 25.20
C GLY A 219 30.51 -16.69 26.62
N LEU A 220 29.32 -16.39 27.14
CA LEU A 220 29.06 -16.15 28.56
C LEU A 220 27.69 -16.73 28.91
N ASP A 221 27.78 -17.92 29.51
CA ASP A 221 27.16 -18.38 30.75
C ASP A 221 25.70 -18.06 31.10
N ASP A 222 25.04 -19.15 31.46
CA ASP A 222 23.78 -19.33 32.16
C ASP A 222 23.68 -18.49 33.46
N ASP A 223 22.48 -17.95 33.74
CA ASP A 223 22.07 -17.65 35.12
C ASP A 223 20.57 -17.95 35.28
N ASP A 224 20.29 -19.12 35.84
CA ASP A 224 18.99 -19.57 36.34
C ASP A 224 18.72 -18.89 37.69
N GLY A 225 17.76 -17.97 37.71
CA GLY A 225 17.28 -17.31 38.93
C GLY A 225 15.82 -17.65 39.24
N GLU A 226 15.57 -18.84 39.80
CA GLU A 226 14.38 -19.11 40.61
C GLU A 226 14.46 -18.35 41.95
N GLY A 227 13.36 -17.72 42.38
CA GLY A 227 13.20 -17.32 43.78
C GLY A 227 12.19 -16.19 44.02
N GLY A 228 10.97 -16.54 44.42
CA GLY A 228 9.98 -15.62 44.97
C GLY A 228 8.55 -16.13 44.91
#